data_AF-A0A6L7W9E9-F1
#
_entry.id   AF-A0A6L7W9E9-F1
#
_cell.length_a   1.000
_cell.length_b   1.000
_cell.length_c   1.000
_cell.angle_alpha   90.00
_cell.angle_beta   90.00
_cell.angle_gamma   90.00
#
_symmetry.space_group_name_H-M   'P 1'
#
loop_
_entity.id
_entity.type
_entity.pdbx_description
1 polymer ?
#
loop_
_entity_poly.entity_id
_entity_poly.type
_entity_poly.pdbx_seq_one_letter_code
_entity_poly.pdbx_strand_id
1 'polypeptide(L)'
;MQPTQKFEEDVAFVREAVEKRDRRQYNSIAIVVLWAIILVAGYMINDFRPEISHLYWPIATSIGFLISIWIGVRAKRAEGIAKRSDGAKHSLHWGSLFFTIAAIVFIALRHGLDGWVMGQYITLISGVTWYLGGLHLDRRFLLPGVVCIVSAPAVDYLAPYPWT
;
A
#
# COMPACT_ATOMS: atom_id res chain seq x y z
N MET A 1 -12.06 -37.79 29.34
CA MET A 1 -11.48 -36.43 29.31
C MET A 1 -12.00 -35.68 30.52
N GLN A 2 -11.13 -34.98 31.25
CA GLN A 2 -11.59 -34.16 32.37
C GLN A 2 -12.31 -32.90 31.83
N PRO A 3 -13.35 -32.39 32.52
CA PRO A 3 -14.13 -31.23 32.06
C PRO A 3 -13.27 -30.01 31.76
N THR A 4 -12.22 -29.79 32.55
CA THR A 4 -11.24 -28.70 32.41
C THR A 4 -10.47 -28.73 31.09
N GLN A 5 -10.05 -29.91 30.62
CA GLN A 5 -9.33 -30.05 29.34
C GLN A 5 -10.22 -29.66 28.16
N LYS A 6 -11.51 -30.05 28.21
CA LYS A 6 -12.47 -29.68 27.17
C LYS A 6 -12.74 -28.18 27.14
N PHE A 7 -12.81 -27.53 28.31
CA PHE A 7 -12.94 -26.07 28.37
C PHE A 7 -11.73 -25.33 27.82
N GLU A 8 -10.50 -25.81 28.07
CA GLU A 8 -9.29 -25.22 27.50
C GLU A 8 -9.25 -25.34 25.97
N GLU A 9 -9.63 -26.50 25.43
CA GLU A 9 -9.73 -26.74 24.00
C GLU A 9 -10.80 -25.87 23.33
N ASP A 10 -11.99 -25.77 23.93
CA ASP A 10 -13.09 -24.95 23.41
C ASP A 10 -12.71 -23.45 23.42
N VAL A 11 -12.04 -22.97 24.47
CA VAL A 11 -11.55 -21.58 24.54
C VAL A 11 -10.43 -21.33 23.54
N ALA A 12 -9.51 -22.28 23.35
CA ALA A 12 -8.46 -22.18 22.35
C ALA A 12 -9.04 -22.14 20.93
N PHE A 13 -10.03 -22.98 20.65
CA PHE A 13 -10.74 -23.01 19.38
C PHE A 13 -11.50 -21.71 19.11
N VAL A 14 -12.26 -21.20 20.08
CA VAL A 14 -12.97 -19.92 19.94
C VAL A 14 -11.98 -18.78 19.72
N ARG A 15 -10.87 -18.76 20.46
CA ARG A 15 -9.81 -17.76 20.27
C ARG A 15 -9.21 -17.83 18.87
N GLU A 16 -8.87 -19.02 18.38
CA GLU A 16 -8.33 -19.19 17.03
C GLU A 16 -9.34 -18.79 15.96
N ALA A 17 -10.62 -19.16 16.12
CA ALA A 17 -11.69 -18.79 15.20
C ALA A 17 -11.91 -17.28 15.14
N VAL A 18 -11.87 -16.59 16.29
CA VAL A 18 -11.95 -15.12 16.38
C VAL A 18 -10.70 -14.47 15.76
N GLU A 19 -9.50 -14.94 16.08
CA GLU A 19 -8.25 -14.43 15.49
C GLU A 19 -8.22 -14.60 13.96
N LYS A 20 -8.75 -15.71 13.44
CA LYS A 20 -8.82 -16.00 12.00
C LYS A 20 -9.86 -15.13 11.29
N ARG A 21 -10.96 -14.77 11.97
CA ARG A 21 -11.95 -13.80 11.48
C ARG A 21 -11.36 -12.39 11.39
N ASP A 22 -10.67 -11.94 12.44
CA ASP A 22 -10.05 -10.61 12.48
C ASP A 22 -9.00 -10.43 11.38
N ARG A 23 -8.23 -11.48 11.04
CA ARG A 23 -7.29 -11.47 9.91
C ARG A 23 -7.95 -11.26 8.54
N ARG A 24 -9.26 -11.52 8.40
CA ARG A 24 -9.97 -11.45 7.13
C ARG A 24 -10.56 -10.06 6.85
N GLN A 25 -10.61 -9.18 7.86
CA GLN A 25 -11.53 -8.04 7.87
C GLN A 25 -10.92 -6.69 7.45
N TYR A 26 -9.60 -6.56 7.32
CA TYR A 26 -8.96 -5.27 6.99
C TYR A 26 -8.95 -4.94 5.48
N ASN A 27 -10.10 -5.02 4.83
CA ASN A 27 -10.31 -4.54 3.46
C ASN A 27 -11.43 -3.49 3.46
N SER A 28 -11.10 -2.26 3.86
CA SER A 28 -12.02 -1.16 3.61
C SER A 28 -12.02 -0.86 2.11
N ILE A 29 -13.07 -1.31 1.41
CA ILE A 29 -13.28 -1.04 -0.02
C ILE A 29 -13.17 0.46 -0.36
N ALA A 30 -13.45 1.33 0.62
CA ALA A 30 -13.29 2.77 0.49
C ALA A 30 -11.85 3.20 0.18
N ILE A 31 -10.83 2.52 0.73
CA ILE A 31 -9.43 2.80 0.42
C ILE A 31 -9.13 2.44 -1.04
N VAL A 32 -9.64 1.30 -1.52
CA VAL A 32 -9.46 0.87 -2.91
C VAL A 32 -10.14 1.86 -3.87
N VAL A 33 -11.37 2.27 -3.56
CA VAL A 33 -12.13 3.25 -4.35
C VAL A 33 -11.43 4.61 -4.37
N LEU A 34 -10.92 5.07 -3.22
CA LEU A 34 -10.14 6.31 -3.13
C LEU A 34 -8.94 6.29 -4.08
N TRP A 35 -8.13 5.24 -4.04
CA TRP A 35 -6.95 5.14 -4.90
C TRP A 35 -7.32 4.95 -6.37
N ALA A 36 -8.40 4.23 -6.69
CA ALA A 36 -8.89 4.13 -8.06
C ALA A 36 -9.26 5.51 -8.64
N ILE A 37 -9.94 6.36 -7.86
CA ILE A 37 -10.28 7.73 -8.27
C ILE A 37 -9.03 8.58 -8.50
N ILE A 38 -8.07 8.53 -7.56
CA ILE A 38 -6.79 9.26 -7.67
C ILE A 38 -6.03 8.81 -8.92
N LEU A 39 -5.93 7.50 -9.16
CA LEU A 39 -5.20 6.98 -10.31
C LEU A 39 -5.86 7.38 -11.63
N VAL A 40 -7.18 7.21 -11.77
CA VAL A 40 -7.90 7.60 -13.00
C VAL A 40 -7.73 9.09 -13.28
N ALA A 41 -7.94 9.95 -12.28
CA ALA A 41 -7.76 11.39 -12.44
C ALA A 41 -6.30 11.75 -12.78
N GLY A 42 -5.32 11.09 -12.15
CA GLY A 42 -3.90 11.31 -12.43
C GLY A 42 -3.50 10.92 -13.85
N TYR A 43 -3.96 9.77 -14.35
CA TYR A 43 -3.70 9.37 -15.73
C TYR A 43 -4.36 10.33 -16.73
N MET A 44 -5.60 10.74 -16.49
CA MET A 44 -6.23 11.77 -17.32
C MET A 44 -5.44 13.09 -17.32
N ILE A 45 -4.91 13.51 -16.18
CA ILE A 45 -4.06 14.70 -16.11
C ILE A 45 -2.76 14.51 -16.88
N ASN A 46 -2.11 13.36 -16.77
CA ASN A 46 -0.89 13.08 -17.53
C ASN A 46 -1.12 13.20 -19.04
N ASP A 47 -2.26 12.73 -19.55
CA ASP A 47 -2.56 12.72 -20.98
C ASP A 47 -3.07 14.06 -21.51
N PHE A 48 -3.96 14.74 -20.75
CA PHE A 48 -4.66 15.93 -21.23
C PHE A 48 -4.11 17.25 -20.69
N ARG A 49 -3.42 17.24 -19.54
CA ARG A 49 -2.88 18.43 -18.86
C ARG A 49 -1.51 18.14 -18.20
N PRO A 50 -0.51 17.68 -18.97
CA PRO A 50 0.78 17.25 -18.43
C PRO A 50 1.49 18.36 -17.65
N GLU A 51 1.22 19.63 -17.95
CA GLU A 51 1.82 20.78 -17.29
C GLU A 51 1.51 20.87 -15.79
N ILE A 52 0.39 20.30 -15.31
CA ILE A 52 0.05 20.27 -13.88
C ILE A 52 0.32 18.92 -13.20
N SER A 53 0.73 17.89 -13.97
CA SER A 53 0.96 16.54 -13.45
C SER A 53 1.95 16.52 -12.28
N HIS A 54 3.02 17.31 -12.39
CA HIS A 54 4.06 17.41 -11.37
C HIS A 54 3.56 17.94 -10.01
N LEU A 55 2.46 18.72 -9.98
CA LEU A 55 1.82 19.18 -8.74
C LEU A 55 0.73 18.22 -8.27
N TYR A 56 0.01 17.63 -9.22
CA TYR A 56 -1.08 16.71 -8.93
C TYR A 56 -0.60 15.52 -8.09
N TRP A 57 0.45 14.82 -8.54
CA TRP A 57 0.88 13.58 -7.89
C TRP A 57 1.32 13.78 -6.43
N PRO A 58 2.18 14.74 -6.07
CA PRO A 58 2.55 14.97 -4.68
C PRO A 58 1.35 15.34 -3.79
N ILE A 59 0.44 16.18 -4.29
CA ILE A 59 -0.73 16.64 -3.52
C ILE A 59 -1.74 15.50 -3.33
N ALA A 60 -2.15 14.87 -4.42
CA ALA A 60 -3.18 13.83 -4.42
C ALA A 60 -2.73 12.59 -3.65
N THR A 61 -1.46 12.17 -3.78
CA THR A 61 -0.94 11.03 -3.02
C THR A 61 -0.82 11.33 -1.52
N SER A 62 -0.41 12.54 -1.14
CA SER A 62 -0.38 12.98 0.28
C SER A 62 -1.77 12.99 0.89
N ILE A 63 -2.75 13.58 0.19
CA ILE A 63 -4.15 13.60 0.63
C ILE A 63 -4.70 12.17 0.70
N GLY A 64 -4.47 11.35 -0.33
CA GLY A 64 -4.89 9.96 -0.38
C GLY A 64 -4.34 9.12 0.77
N PHE A 65 -3.06 9.32 1.13
CA PHE A 65 -2.43 8.69 2.28
C PHE A 65 -3.08 9.09 3.61
N LEU A 66 -3.30 10.39 3.83
CA LEU A 66 -3.94 10.90 5.05
C LEU A 66 -5.39 10.41 5.19
N ILE A 67 -6.16 10.43 4.09
CA ILE A 67 -7.53 9.89 4.07
C ILE A 67 -7.52 8.39 4.33
N SER A 68 -6.56 7.63 3.78
CA SER A 68 -6.43 6.20 4.03
C SER A 68 -6.20 5.89 5.53
N ILE A 69 -5.34 6.65 6.20
CA ILE A 69 -5.15 6.55 7.65
C ILE A 69 -6.45 6.85 8.38
N TRP A 70 -7.14 7.93 8.01
CA TRP A 70 -8.40 8.32 8.65
C TRP A 70 -9.50 7.26 8.49
N ILE A 71 -9.69 6.72 7.28
CA ILE A 71 -10.61 5.61 6.99
C ILE A 71 -10.24 4.39 7.85
N GLY A 72 -8.95 4.04 7.88
CA GLY A 72 -8.44 2.92 8.64
C GLY A 72 -8.68 3.04 10.14
N VAL A 73 -8.50 4.24 10.72
CA VAL A 73 -8.78 4.51 12.13
C VAL A 73 -10.29 4.49 12.42
N ARG A 74 -11.11 5.07 11.55
CA ARG A 74 -12.57 5.10 11.70
C ARG A 74 -13.17 3.70 11.64
N ALA A 75 -12.74 2.87 10.69
CA ALA A 75 -13.19 1.49 10.55
C ALA A 75 -12.86 0.66 11.81
N LYS A 76 -11.62 0.75 12.33
CA LYS A 76 -11.22 0.05 13.56
C LYS A 76 -12.05 0.46 14.77
N ARG A 77 -12.38 1.74 14.90
CA ARG A 77 -13.24 2.25 15.99
C ARG A 77 -14.66 1.69 15.89
N ALA A 78 -15.22 1.61 14.68
CA ALA A 78 -16.56 1.09 14.47
C ALA A 78 -16.68 -0.42 14.78
N GLU A 79 -15.59 -1.17 14.59
CA GLU A 79 -15.55 -2.62 14.85
C GLU A 79 -15.21 -2.97 16.31
N GLY A 80 -14.95 -1.98 17.17
CA GLY A 80 -14.57 -2.22 18.57
C GLY A 80 -13.19 -2.88 18.74
N ILE A 81 -12.39 -2.97 17.67
CA ILE A 81 -11.10 -3.65 17.67
C ILE A 81 -10.05 -2.75 18.35
N ALA A 82 -9.70 -3.09 19.59
CA ALA A 82 -8.79 -2.33 20.44
C ALA A 82 -7.28 -2.61 20.21
N LYS A 83 -6.90 -3.55 19.32
CA LYS A 83 -5.48 -3.86 19.05
C LYS A 83 -4.79 -2.72 18.28
N ARG A 84 -4.27 -1.74 19.02
CA ARG A 84 -3.47 -0.62 18.50
C ARG A 84 -2.22 -1.08 17.72
N SER A 85 -1.65 -2.23 18.07
CA SER A 85 -0.41 -2.75 17.47
C SER A 85 -0.50 -2.93 15.95
N ASP A 86 -1.63 -3.42 15.45
CA ASP A 86 -1.75 -3.79 14.03
C ASP A 86 -1.98 -2.55 13.16
N GLY A 87 -2.57 -1.49 13.74
CA GLY A 87 -2.68 -0.19 13.06
C GLY A 87 -1.33 0.48 12.90
N ALA A 88 -0.53 0.49 13.97
CA ALA A 88 0.81 1.07 13.94
C ALA A 88 1.71 0.36 12.92
N LYS A 89 1.68 -0.98 12.84
CA LYS A 89 2.44 -1.76 11.85
C LYS A 89 2.07 -1.39 10.42
N HIS A 90 0.77 -1.34 10.09
CA HIS A 90 0.32 -0.91 8.76
C HIS A 90 0.74 0.53 8.45
N SER A 91 0.49 1.47 9.37
CA SER A 91 0.82 2.88 9.16
C SER A 91 2.32 3.11 8.99
N LEU A 92 3.17 2.44 9.77
CA LEU A 92 4.62 2.53 9.63
C LEU A 92 5.11 1.91 8.31
N HIS A 93 4.53 0.77 7.93
CA HIS A 93 4.91 0.07 6.70
C HIS A 93 4.54 0.86 5.44
N TRP A 94 3.32 1.42 5.37
CA TRP A 94 2.93 2.26 4.23
C TRP A 94 3.51 3.66 4.31
N GLY A 95 3.74 4.17 5.52
CA GLY A 95 4.42 5.44 5.76
C GLY A 95 5.87 5.41 5.28
N SER A 96 6.59 4.29 5.43
CA SER A 96 7.95 4.20 4.91
C SER A 96 8.00 4.38 3.40
N LEU A 97 7.07 3.77 2.64
CA LEU A 97 6.96 3.99 1.19
C LEU A 97 6.67 5.45 0.85
N PHE A 98 5.71 6.07 1.53
CA PHE A 98 5.37 7.49 1.33
C PHE A 98 6.59 8.39 1.52
N PHE A 99 7.30 8.25 2.65
CA PHE A 99 8.47 9.07 2.95
C PHE A 99 9.65 8.77 2.03
N THR A 100 9.85 7.51 1.60
CA THR A 100 10.90 7.18 0.63
C THR A 100 10.62 7.77 -0.74
N ILE A 101 9.38 7.73 -1.24
CA ILE A 101 9.01 8.39 -2.50
C ILE A 101 9.24 9.91 -2.40
N ALA A 102 8.80 10.53 -1.30
CA ALA A 102 9.03 11.96 -1.08
C ALA A 102 10.53 12.32 -1.08
N ALA A 103 11.37 11.48 -0.46
CA ALA A 103 12.82 11.65 -0.46
C ALA A 103 13.42 11.50 -1.87
N ILE A 104 12.98 10.50 -2.65
CA ILE A 104 13.42 10.31 -4.04
C ILE A 104 13.06 11.55 -4.89
N VAL A 105 11.83 12.04 -4.79
CA VAL A 105 11.39 13.25 -5.51
C VAL A 105 12.22 14.45 -5.11
N PHE A 106 12.47 14.65 -3.81
CA PHE A 106 13.31 15.75 -3.34
C PHE A 106 14.75 15.67 -3.88
N ILE A 107 15.35 14.48 -3.86
CA ILE A 107 16.68 14.24 -4.44
C ILE A 107 16.67 14.53 -5.94
N ALA A 108 15.65 14.06 -6.66
CA ALA A 108 15.51 14.26 -8.10
C ALA A 108 15.45 15.75 -8.47
N LEU A 109 14.63 16.52 -7.73
CA LEU A 109 14.51 17.98 -7.93
C LEU A 109 15.80 18.74 -7.61
N ARG A 110 16.63 18.25 -6.67
CA ARG A 110 17.87 18.92 -6.25
C ARG A 110 19.09 18.54 -7.06
N HIS A 111 19.12 17.32 -7.58
CA HIS A 111 20.30 16.75 -8.26
C HIS A 111 20.07 16.43 -9.73
N GLY A 112 18.89 16.77 -10.29
CA GLY A 112 18.60 16.57 -11.72
C GLY A 112 18.55 15.09 -12.10
N LEU A 113 17.98 14.26 -11.23
CA LEU A 113 17.87 12.83 -11.49
C LEU A 113 16.89 12.60 -12.66
N ASP A 114 17.33 11.83 -13.65
CA ASP A 114 16.54 11.58 -14.85
C ASP A 114 15.17 10.95 -14.51
N GLY A 115 14.11 11.44 -15.14
CA GLY A 115 12.74 11.04 -14.85
C GLY A 115 12.46 9.55 -15.10
N TRP A 116 13.13 8.95 -16.09
CA TRP A 116 13.06 7.53 -16.39
C TRP A 116 13.62 6.71 -15.22
N VAL A 117 14.85 7.02 -14.82
CA VAL A 117 15.54 6.37 -13.71
C VAL A 117 14.79 6.57 -12.39
N MET A 118 14.24 7.76 -12.17
CA MET A 118 13.39 8.05 -11.01
C MET A 118 12.15 7.14 -10.99
N GLY A 119 11.49 6.95 -12.14
CA GLY A 119 10.35 6.04 -12.27
C GLY A 119 10.71 4.59 -11.94
N GLN A 120 11.87 4.12 -12.38
CA GLN A 120 12.38 2.78 -12.03
C GLN A 120 12.62 2.63 -10.53
N TYR A 121 13.23 3.63 -9.88
CA TYR A 121 13.46 3.60 -8.43
C TYR A 121 12.16 3.63 -7.64
N ILE A 122 11.18 4.46 -8.03
CA ILE A 122 9.87 4.50 -7.39
C ILE A 122 9.14 3.16 -7.56
N THR A 123 9.23 2.54 -8.73
CA THR A 123 8.62 1.22 -9.00
C THR A 123 9.29 0.13 -8.17
N LEU A 124 10.62 0.12 -8.11
CA LEU A 124 11.40 -0.84 -7.35
C LEU A 124 11.11 -0.76 -5.86
N ILE A 125 11.16 0.46 -5.27
CA ILE A 125 10.89 0.62 -3.84
C ILE A 125 9.44 0.28 -3.50
N SER A 126 8.49 0.63 -4.38
CA SER A 126 7.11 0.19 -4.25
C SER A 126 7.02 -1.33 -4.23
N GLY A 127 7.70 -2.01 -5.16
CA GLY A 127 7.72 -3.47 -5.22
C GLY A 127 8.30 -4.12 -3.96
N VAL A 128 9.42 -3.60 -3.45
CA VAL A 128 10.00 -4.09 -2.19
C VAL A 128 9.05 -3.88 -1.01
N THR A 129 8.43 -2.69 -0.89
CA THR A 129 7.46 -2.45 0.19
C THR A 129 6.28 -3.41 0.08
N TRP A 130 5.66 -3.55 -1.09
CA TRP A 130 4.54 -4.47 -1.29
C TRP A 130 4.92 -5.92 -0.99
N TYR A 131 6.09 -6.38 -1.45
CA TYR A 131 6.57 -7.73 -1.16
C TYR A 131 6.77 -7.97 0.34
N LEU A 132 7.43 -7.04 1.04
CA LEU A 132 7.61 -7.13 2.49
C LEU A 132 6.27 -7.09 3.22
N GLY A 133 5.34 -6.23 2.81
CA GLY A 133 3.96 -6.22 3.30
C GLY A 133 3.26 -7.56 3.08
N GLY A 134 3.58 -8.24 1.98
CA GLY A 134 3.17 -9.60 1.68
C GLY A 134 3.63 -10.64 2.69
N LEU A 135 4.83 -10.47 3.23
CA LEU A 135 5.43 -11.38 4.21
C LEU A 135 4.86 -11.20 5.62
N HIS A 136 4.57 -9.96 6.05
CA HIS A 136 4.20 -9.69 7.45
C HIS A 136 2.81 -9.07 7.68
N LEU A 137 2.09 -8.61 6.64
CA LEU A 137 0.72 -8.06 6.74
C LEU A 137 -0.32 -8.95 6.05
N ASP A 138 -0.34 -9.00 4.71
CA ASP A 138 -1.30 -9.77 3.91
C ASP A 138 -0.62 -10.32 2.65
N ARG A 139 -0.64 -11.65 2.50
CA ARG A 139 -0.03 -12.38 1.38
C ARG A 139 -0.48 -11.90 0.00
N ARG A 140 -1.64 -11.25 -0.12
CA ARG A 140 -2.10 -10.67 -1.38
C ARG A 140 -1.14 -9.64 -1.97
N PHE A 141 -0.29 -9.03 -1.14
CA PHE A 141 0.70 -8.05 -1.60
C PHE A 141 1.96 -8.67 -2.22
N LEU A 142 2.17 -10.00 -2.08
CA LEU A 142 3.35 -10.67 -2.62
C LEU A 142 3.44 -10.56 -4.14
N LEU A 143 2.36 -10.92 -4.84
CA LEU A 143 2.37 -10.94 -6.30
C LEU A 143 2.56 -9.54 -6.91
N PRO A 144 1.81 -8.49 -6.49
CA PRO A 144 2.09 -7.13 -6.94
C PRO A 144 3.52 -6.69 -6.62
N GLY A 145 4.05 -7.05 -5.46
CA GLY A 145 5.43 -6.74 -5.07
C GLY A 145 6.46 -7.33 -6.02
N VAL A 146 6.34 -8.63 -6.33
CA VAL A 146 7.21 -9.32 -7.31
C VAL A 146 7.08 -8.68 -8.70
N VAL A 147 5.86 -8.39 -9.15
CA VAL A 147 5.62 -7.74 -10.44
C VAL A 147 6.35 -6.41 -10.51
N CYS A 148 6.24 -5.54 -9.51
CA CYS A 148 6.92 -4.25 -9.47
C CYS A 148 8.45 -4.38 -9.41
N ILE A 149 8.98 -5.32 -8.62
CA ILE A 149 10.43 -5.56 -8.53
C ILE A 149 11.00 -5.96 -9.89
N VAL A 150 10.31 -6.85 -10.61
CA VAL A 150 10.74 -7.32 -11.93
C VAL A 150 10.50 -6.26 -12.99
N SER A 151 9.40 -5.51 -12.93
CA SER A 151 9.07 -4.51 -13.93
C SER A 151 10.01 -3.31 -13.92
N ALA A 152 10.57 -2.95 -12.76
CA ALA A 152 11.49 -1.82 -12.63
C ALA A 152 12.71 -1.91 -13.56
N PRO A 153 13.50 -3.01 -13.60
CA PRO A 153 14.55 -3.19 -14.61
C PRO A 153 14.01 -3.68 -15.96
N ALA A 154 12.88 -4.39 -16.01
CA ALA A 154 12.37 -4.93 -17.27
C ALA A 154 11.95 -3.83 -18.27
N VAL A 155 11.57 -2.65 -17.77
CA VAL A 155 11.13 -1.54 -18.63
C VAL A 155 12.21 -1.07 -19.61
N ASP A 156 13.50 -1.26 -19.31
CA ASP A 156 14.60 -0.93 -20.22
C ASP A 156 14.66 -1.83 -21.46
N TYR A 157 14.02 -3.01 -21.39
CA TYR A 157 13.97 -3.99 -22.47
C TYR A 157 12.63 -3.99 -23.20
N LEU A 158 11.68 -3.17 -22.76
CA LEU A 158 10.39 -3.01 -23.39
C LEU A 158 10.44 -1.79 -24.31
N ALA A 159 9.81 -1.89 -25.48
CA ALA A 159 9.67 -0.74 -26.35
C ALA A 159 8.96 0.39 -25.58
N PRO A 160 9.43 1.64 -25.68
CA PRO A 160 8.65 2.79 -25.22
C PRO A 160 7.27 2.70 -25.88
N TYR A 161 6.22 2.67 -25.07
CA TYR A 161 4.83 2.52 -25.51
C TYR A 161 4.45 1.19 -26.19
N PRO A 162 4.38 0.05 -25.48
CA PRO A 162 3.86 -1.18 -26.08
C PRO A 162 2.37 -1.11 -26.47
N TRP A 163 1.68 -0.02 -26.13
CA TRP A 163 0.25 0.22 -26.39
C TRP A 163 -0.02 1.36 -27.38
N THR A 164 1.00 1.94 -28.02
CA THR A 164 0.85 2.83 -29.19
C THR A 164 1.69 2.31 -30.34
#